data_AF-A0A8C1LAS4-F1
#
_entry.id   AF-A0A8C1LAS4-F1
#
_cell.length_a   1.000
_cell.length_b   1.000
_cell.length_c   1.000
_cell.angle_alpha   90.00
_cell.angle_beta   90.00
_cell.angle_gamma   90.00
#
_symmetry.space_group_name_H-M   'P 1'
#
loop_
_entity.id
_entity.type
_entity.pdbx_description
1 polymer ?
#
loop_
_entity_poly.entity_id
_entity_poly.type
_entity_poly.pdbx_seq_one_letter_code
_entity_poly.pdbx_strand_id
1 'polypeptide(L)'
;CWGKQNLKSLLKLIVIALTPAAARDEFQEELVIRPLHSGDIYASFQFRTLWDTDFLQEGQKVSHYRLFPKSLGQVLSKFSVRELHISFTQGFWRTMQWGQPFIPSPPGAELWVWFHDTVSDVDGNWKELTNVLSGIFCASLNFIDLTNTVQPSASFKPLGLGNATDHRFLRYATLPREIVCTENLTPWKKLLPCGSKAGLAVLMKSEKLFHSSFHSQAVHIRPICQDEQCSSKAWELRQTLNVVFDLHTSGQGKKEWSLFKMFSRTLTEACPLASSSKVYVDITDNPELFELSPATPLLGQAVVLGDRRTYSVYDLSRAETFGQLRSFNLLLRWKGDSDMLRPLLHAERYVAGFGLQTGEIHTVIYNNHPYRAFPVLLMDSVPWYLQLYIHTLTVTSKSRDNKPSYIHYQPAKDRHRPHLLEMLIQLPPHSMTEVTVQFERALLKWTEYTPDPNHGFYVGSSVVSALVPSMVAMRTNFTQDQPLFSSFVPVKEESSYFVRVYTEPLLVNLPTPDFSMPYNVICLTCTVVAVGYGSFYNLLTRTFQVDEPSPPLSKRLANLIRRMRGVPLLT
;
A
#
# COMPACT_ATOMS: atom_id res chain seq x y z
N CYS A 1 68.36 34.24 10.29
CA CYS A 1 67.40 34.53 11.37
C CYS A 1 66.21 35.28 10.78
N TRP A 2 65.00 34.95 11.25
CA TRP A 2 63.67 35.44 10.82
C TRP A 2 63.17 34.90 9.48
N GLY A 3 62.13 34.04 9.50
CA GLY A 3 61.37 33.73 8.29
C GLY A 3 60.88 32.30 8.06
N LYS A 4 60.96 31.36 9.02
CA LYS A 4 60.45 29.98 8.81
C LYS A 4 59.54 29.40 9.91
N GLN A 5 59.16 30.19 10.92
CA GLN A 5 58.32 29.70 12.03
C GLN A 5 56.82 30.06 11.93
N ASN A 6 56.40 30.96 11.02
CA ASN A 6 55.00 31.42 10.99
C ASN A 6 54.06 30.63 10.06
N LEU A 7 54.57 29.77 9.15
CA LEU A 7 53.70 29.02 8.24
C LEU A 7 53.09 27.75 8.87
N LYS A 8 53.79 27.13 9.83
CA LYS A 8 53.29 25.94 10.57
C LYS A 8 52.28 26.28 11.66
N SER A 9 52.26 27.54 12.13
CA SER A 9 51.28 28.01 13.12
C SER A 9 49.97 28.44 12.44
N LEU A 10 50.03 29.04 11.23
CA LEU A 10 48.82 29.41 10.48
C LEU A 10 48.05 28.18 9.94
N LEU A 11 48.75 27.12 9.50
CA LEU A 11 48.11 25.88 9.04
C LEU A 11 47.47 25.07 10.18
N LYS A 12 47.90 25.26 11.43
CA LYS A 12 47.26 24.63 12.60
C LYS A 12 46.04 25.41 13.11
N LEU A 13 45.89 26.69 12.73
CA LEU A 13 44.74 27.51 13.13
C LEU A 13 43.55 27.41 12.17
N ILE A 14 43.72 26.85 10.96
CA ILE A 14 42.66 26.68 9.96
C ILE A 14 42.03 25.26 9.99
N VAL A 15 42.58 24.34 10.79
CA VAL A 15 42.08 22.95 10.90
C VAL A 15 41.15 22.76 12.12
N ILE A 16 40.89 23.81 12.89
CA ILE A 16 39.94 23.76 14.02
C ILE A 16 38.79 24.72 13.69
N ALA A 17 37.57 24.19 13.71
CA ALA A 17 36.28 24.84 13.42
C ALA A 17 35.80 24.85 11.95
N LEU A 18 35.93 23.71 11.26
CA LEU A 18 34.86 23.21 10.40
C LEU A 18 34.57 21.77 10.82
N THR A 19 34.16 21.58 12.09
CA THR A 19 33.30 20.44 12.39
C THR A 19 32.03 20.69 11.56
N PRO A 20 31.68 19.85 10.57
CA PRO A 20 30.36 19.95 9.99
C PRO A 20 29.40 19.83 11.17
N ALA A 21 28.48 20.78 11.32
CA ALA A 21 27.36 20.60 12.23
C ALA A 21 26.84 19.18 11.97
N ALA A 22 26.92 18.31 12.98
CA ALA A 22 26.70 16.89 12.81
C ALA A 22 25.27 16.71 12.28
N ALA A 23 25.12 16.53 10.97
CA ALA A 23 23.82 16.29 10.36
C ALA A 23 23.32 14.94 10.87
N ARG A 24 22.31 14.99 11.75
CA ARG A 24 21.79 13.88 12.58
C ARG A 24 20.86 12.92 11.82
N ASP A 25 20.87 12.95 10.48
CA ASP A 25 20.09 12.02 9.68
C ASP A 25 20.44 10.58 10.06
N GLU A 26 19.42 9.80 10.42
CA GLU A 26 19.59 8.44 10.91
C GLU A 26 18.77 7.48 10.06
N PHE A 27 19.34 6.32 9.73
CA PHE A 27 18.63 5.24 9.05
C PHE A 27 18.66 3.96 9.87
N GLN A 28 17.50 3.35 10.10
CA GLN A 28 17.36 2.10 10.83
C GLN A 28 16.57 1.08 9.99
N GLU A 29 16.99 -0.17 10.05
CA GLU A 29 16.32 -1.29 9.37
C GLU A 29 16.04 -2.44 10.35
N GLU A 30 14.81 -2.95 10.32
CA GLU A 30 14.37 -4.07 11.15
C GLU A 30 13.54 -5.07 10.34
N LEU A 31 13.73 -6.35 10.61
CA LEU A 31 12.87 -7.43 10.10
C LEU A 31 12.34 -8.23 11.29
N VAL A 32 11.02 -8.31 11.42
CA VAL A 32 10.36 -9.17 12.38
C VAL A 32 9.79 -10.38 11.68
N ILE A 33 10.14 -11.57 12.17
CA ILE A 33 9.56 -12.83 11.75
C ILE A 33 8.70 -13.34 12.88
N ARG A 34 7.41 -13.49 12.62
CA ARG A 34 6.43 -14.02 13.55
C ARG A 34 5.84 -15.32 12.99
N PRO A 35 6.13 -16.47 13.61
CA PRO A 35 5.37 -17.68 13.34
C PRO A 35 3.91 -17.48 13.77
N LEU A 36 2.95 -17.79 12.88
CA LEU A 36 1.52 -17.65 13.14
C LEU A 36 0.93 -18.98 13.59
N HIS A 37 -0.17 -18.92 14.33
CA HIS A 37 -0.88 -20.12 14.81
C HIS A 37 -1.41 -21.01 13.67
N SER A 38 -1.69 -20.43 12.50
CA SER A 38 -2.08 -21.16 11.29
C SER A 38 -0.96 -22.05 10.73
N GLY A 39 0.28 -21.86 11.18
CA GLY A 39 1.48 -22.46 10.58
C GLY A 39 2.13 -21.55 9.53
N ASP A 40 1.44 -20.50 9.07
CA ASP A 40 2.01 -19.50 8.18
C ASP A 40 3.12 -18.70 8.87
N ILE A 41 3.98 -18.06 8.08
CA ILE A 41 4.96 -17.10 8.60
C ILE A 41 4.59 -15.70 8.18
N TYR A 42 4.49 -14.80 9.16
CA TYR A 42 4.43 -13.37 8.94
C TYR A 42 5.82 -12.75 9.03
N ALA A 43 6.27 -12.12 7.95
CA ALA A 43 7.48 -11.30 7.91
C ALA A 43 7.11 -9.82 7.74
N SER A 44 7.59 -8.97 8.65
CA SER A 44 7.39 -7.52 8.61
C SER A 44 8.74 -6.81 8.56
N PHE A 45 9.02 -6.16 7.43
CA PHE A 45 10.17 -5.28 7.28
C PHE A 45 9.77 -3.85 7.64
N GLN A 46 10.62 -3.18 8.41
CA GLN A 46 10.44 -1.81 8.86
C GLN A 46 11.71 -1.03 8.60
N PHE A 47 11.61 0.09 7.90
CA PHE A 47 12.71 1.01 7.68
C PHE A 47 12.33 2.39 8.17
N ARG A 48 13.23 3.03 8.93
CA ARG A 48 13.07 4.41 9.40
C ARG A 48 14.19 5.25 8.86
N THR A 49 13.85 6.32 8.16
CA THR A 49 14.80 7.39 7.80
C THR A 49 14.37 8.65 8.52
N LEU A 50 15.22 9.15 9.42
CA LEU A 50 15.05 10.43 10.09
C LEU A 50 15.79 11.50 9.32
N TRP A 51 15.12 12.63 9.12
CA TRP A 51 15.67 13.79 8.45
C TRP A 51 15.60 15.01 9.36
N ASP A 52 16.77 15.48 9.77
CA ASP A 52 16.95 16.49 10.81
C ASP A 52 16.83 17.91 10.24
N THR A 53 15.60 18.30 9.90
CA THR A 53 15.32 19.58 9.24
C THR A 53 13.88 20.04 9.50
N ASP A 54 13.70 21.35 9.70
CA ASP A 54 12.37 21.96 9.86
C ASP A 54 12.03 22.82 8.63
N PHE A 55 11.45 22.21 7.60
CA PHE A 55 11.04 22.92 6.39
C PHE A 55 9.81 23.82 6.55
N LEU A 56 9.17 23.78 7.71
CA LEU A 56 7.97 24.56 7.97
C LEU A 56 8.30 25.95 8.54
N GLN A 57 9.58 26.25 8.82
CA GLN A 57 10.04 27.63 9.06
C GLN A 57 10.25 28.36 7.73
N GLU A 58 9.54 29.48 7.55
CA GLU A 58 9.69 30.36 6.39
C GLU A 58 11.16 30.80 6.23
N GLY A 59 11.74 30.54 5.05
CA GLY A 59 13.05 31.06 4.65
C GLY A 59 14.20 30.04 4.54
N GLN A 60 14.06 28.81 5.06
CA GLN A 60 15.06 27.76 4.86
C GLN A 60 14.79 26.93 3.60
N LYS A 61 15.43 27.30 2.48
CA LYS A 61 15.48 26.43 1.29
C LYS A 61 16.31 25.20 1.62
N VAL A 62 15.69 24.02 1.47
CA VAL A 62 16.36 22.72 1.56
C VAL A 62 17.48 22.65 0.54
N SER A 63 18.74 22.67 0.98
CA SER A 63 19.86 22.58 0.04
C SER A 63 20.37 21.15 -0.15
N HIS A 64 20.28 20.29 0.87
CA HIS A 64 20.90 18.96 0.84
C HIS A 64 20.00 17.86 1.40
N TYR A 65 19.90 16.78 0.62
CA TYR A 65 19.28 15.51 0.99
C TYR A 65 20.40 14.48 1.16
N ARG A 66 20.61 13.97 2.37
CA ARG A 66 21.65 12.97 2.65
C ARG A 66 21.10 11.55 2.59
N LEU A 67 20.21 11.20 3.53
CA LEU A 67 19.56 9.88 3.56
C LEU A 67 18.12 9.93 3.04
N PHE A 68 17.42 11.03 3.28
CA PHE A 68 16.03 11.19 2.85
C PHE A 68 15.91 11.31 1.32
N PRO A 69 14.97 10.61 0.67
CA PRO A 69 14.82 10.65 -0.78
C PRO A 69 14.34 12.03 -1.27
N LYS A 70 15.16 12.67 -2.10
CA LYS A 70 14.90 14.00 -2.69
C LYS A 70 13.54 14.09 -3.39
N SER A 71 13.12 13.05 -4.11
CA SER A 71 11.84 13.03 -4.82
C SER A 71 10.65 13.27 -3.88
N LEU A 72 10.62 12.60 -2.72
CA LEU A 72 9.55 12.77 -1.74
C LEU A 72 9.66 14.12 -1.02
N GLY A 73 10.86 14.57 -0.68
CA GLY A 73 11.02 15.86 0.00
C GLY A 73 10.60 17.05 -0.87
N GLN A 74 10.83 16.98 -2.18
CA GLN A 74 10.34 17.97 -3.13
C GLN A 74 8.81 17.97 -3.23
N VAL A 75 8.17 16.80 -3.19
CA VAL A 75 6.70 16.66 -3.19
C VAL A 75 6.11 17.29 -1.92
N LEU A 76 6.65 16.97 -0.75
CA LEU A 76 6.16 17.50 0.52
C LEU A 76 6.25 19.04 0.56
N SER A 77 7.38 19.59 0.12
CA SER A 77 7.60 21.04 0.07
C SER A 77 6.70 21.73 -0.96
N LYS A 78 6.58 21.18 -2.18
CA LYS A 78 5.78 21.78 -3.26
C LYS A 78 4.29 21.86 -2.92
N PHE A 79 3.74 20.80 -2.33
CA PHE A 79 2.31 20.70 -2.04
C PHE A 79 1.95 21.07 -0.60
N SER A 80 2.93 21.56 0.19
CA SER A 80 2.77 21.90 1.61
C SER A 80 2.09 20.78 2.40
N VAL A 81 2.57 19.56 2.22
CA VAL A 81 2.05 18.37 2.87
C VAL A 81 2.66 18.25 4.27
N ARG A 82 1.78 18.10 5.26
CA ARG A 82 2.16 17.90 6.67
C ARG A 82 2.35 16.42 6.99
N GLU A 83 1.44 15.56 6.57
CA GLU A 83 1.54 14.11 6.75
C GLU A 83 1.07 13.40 5.48
N LEU A 84 1.76 12.32 5.11
CA LEU A 84 1.44 11.55 3.92
C LEU A 84 1.55 10.07 4.24
N HIS A 85 0.48 9.33 3.96
CA HIS A 85 0.43 7.90 4.19
C HIS A 85 -0.14 7.21 2.96
N ILE A 86 0.64 6.31 2.40
CA ILE A 86 0.27 5.51 1.24
C ILE A 86 0.55 4.04 1.51
N SER A 87 -0.37 3.17 1.15
CA SER A 87 -0.17 1.73 1.18
C SER A 87 -0.73 1.08 -0.07
N PHE A 88 -0.06 0.03 -0.52
CA PHE A 88 -0.53 -0.86 -1.58
C PHE A 88 -0.56 -2.26 -1.02
N THR A 89 -1.67 -2.96 -1.17
CA THR A 89 -1.85 -4.30 -0.60
C THR A 89 -2.49 -5.24 -1.61
N GLN A 90 -1.92 -6.43 -1.73
CA GLN A 90 -2.52 -7.55 -2.43
C GLN A 90 -3.03 -8.59 -1.43
N GLY A 91 -4.29 -8.99 -1.60
CA GLY A 91 -5.02 -9.81 -0.64
C GLY A 91 -5.62 -8.97 0.50
N PHE A 92 -6.21 -9.64 1.48
CA PHE A 92 -6.76 -9.01 2.69
C PHE A 92 -6.21 -9.72 3.93
N TRP A 93 -6.10 -8.98 5.03
CA TRP A 93 -5.56 -9.51 6.26
C TRP A 93 -6.58 -10.39 6.99
N ARG A 94 -6.26 -11.67 7.18
CA ARG A 94 -7.13 -12.64 7.87
C ARG A 94 -6.93 -12.57 9.38
N THR A 95 -7.53 -11.58 10.02
CA THR A 95 -7.33 -11.30 11.46
C THR A 95 -7.56 -12.52 12.36
N MET A 96 -8.56 -13.36 12.05
CA MET A 96 -8.83 -14.59 12.82
C MET A 96 -7.71 -15.64 12.74
N GLN A 97 -7.02 -15.74 11.61
CA GLN A 97 -5.95 -16.74 11.38
C GLN A 97 -4.58 -16.19 11.79
N TRP A 98 -4.33 -14.91 11.48
CA TRP A 98 -3.01 -14.27 11.61
C TRP A 98 -2.87 -13.37 12.83
N GLY A 99 -3.96 -13.10 13.55
CA GLY A 99 -4.01 -12.14 14.65
C GLY A 99 -3.97 -10.69 14.16
N GLN A 100 -3.57 -9.75 15.00
CA GLN A 100 -3.43 -8.35 14.64
C GLN A 100 -2.07 -8.07 13.96
N PRO A 101 -2.03 -7.34 12.83
CA PRO A 101 -0.78 -6.93 12.18
C PRO A 101 -0.10 -5.80 12.97
N PHE A 102 1.22 -5.61 12.79
CA PHE A 102 1.93 -4.48 13.41
C PHE A 102 1.47 -3.14 12.84
N ILE A 103 1.33 -3.09 11.51
CA ILE A 103 0.80 -1.94 10.77
C ILE A 103 -0.27 -2.46 9.82
N PRO A 104 -1.55 -2.10 10.04
CA PRO A 104 -2.66 -2.55 9.21
C PRO A 104 -2.69 -1.78 7.89
N SER A 105 -3.14 -2.43 6.82
CA SER A 105 -3.34 -1.80 5.52
C SER A 105 -4.54 -2.44 4.82
N PRO A 106 -5.42 -1.66 4.16
CA PRO A 106 -6.54 -2.21 3.42
C PRO A 106 -6.08 -2.85 2.11
N PRO A 107 -6.90 -3.73 1.52
CA PRO A 107 -6.71 -4.25 0.16
C PRO A 107 -6.74 -3.13 -0.89
N GLY A 108 -5.90 -3.25 -1.91
CA GLY A 108 -5.74 -2.24 -2.95
C GLY A 108 -4.83 -1.10 -2.50
N ALA A 109 -5.03 0.10 -3.06
CA ALA A 109 -4.30 1.30 -2.66
C ALA A 109 -5.11 2.14 -1.67
N GLU A 110 -4.46 2.63 -0.62
CA GLU A 110 -5.00 3.63 0.31
C GLU A 110 -4.05 4.82 0.33
N LEU A 111 -4.61 6.02 0.25
CA LEU A 111 -3.87 7.27 0.34
C LEU A 111 -4.63 8.21 1.27
N TRP A 112 -3.94 8.72 2.28
CA TRP A 112 -4.44 9.83 3.06
C TRP A 112 -3.35 10.82 3.40
N VAL A 113 -3.72 12.09 3.35
CA VAL A 113 -2.80 13.21 3.39
C VAL A 113 -3.41 14.31 4.25
N TRP A 114 -2.59 14.85 5.16
CA TRP A 114 -2.87 16.09 5.84
C TRP A 114 -2.07 17.21 5.18
N PHE A 115 -2.77 18.22 4.69
CA PHE A 115 -2.16 19.45 4.20
C PHE A 115 -1.87 20.40 5.37
N HIS A 116 -0.95 21.33 5.15
CA HIS A 116 -0.73 22.43 6.07
C HIS A 116 -1.95 23.38 6.08
N ASP A 117 -2.17 24.06 7.20
CA ASP A 117 -3.28 25.00 7.38
C ASP A 117 -3.18 26.27 6.52
N THR A 118 -2.03 26.48 5.87
CA THR A 118 -1.74 27.60 4.96
C THR A 118 -2.26 27.37 3.55
N VAL A 119 -2.65 26.13 3.20
CA VAL A 119 -3.09 25.77 1.86
C VAL A 119 -4.51 26.28 1.62
N SER A 120 -4.69 27.18 0.65
CA SER A 120 -6.00 27.72 0.29
C SER A 120 -6.84 26.75 -0.58
N ASP A 121 -6.22 26.12 -1.58
CA ASP A 121 -6.89 25.17 -2.50
C ASP A 121 -6.39 23.74 -2.24
N VAL A 122 -7.05 23.06 -1.30
CA VAL A 122 -6.71 21.69 -0.91
C VAL A 122 -7.07 20.69 -1.99
N ASP A 123 -8.19 20.89 -2.71
CA ASP A 123 -8.66 19.93 -3.73
C ASP A 123 -7.82 19.98 -5.01
N GLY A 124 -7.39 21.18 -5.42
CA GLY A 124 -6.43 21.35 -6.51
C GLY A 124 -5.09 20.69 -6.19
N ASN A 125 -4.53 20.97 -5.00
CA ASN A 125 -3.29 20.34 -4.55
C ASN A 125 -3.42 18.82 -4.41
N TRP A 126 -4.55 18.32 -3.93
CA TRP A 126 -4.84 16.89 -3.85
C TRP A 126 -4.77 16.21 -5.22
N LYS A 127 -5.45 16.78 -6.22
CA LYS A 127 -5.44 16.24 -7.59
C LYS A 127 -4.04 16.26 -8.22
N GLU A 128 -3.27 17.32 -8.02
CA GLU A 128 -1.90 17.37 -8.54
C GLU A 128 -0.97 16.38 -7.80
N LEU A 129 -1.14 16.27 -6.48
CA LEU A 129 -0.37 15.36 -5.65
C LEU A 129 -0.59 13.90 -6.05
N THR A 130 -1.84 13.46 -6.25
CA THR A 130 -2.15 12.07 -6.67
C THR A 130 -1.52 11.73 -8.02
N ASN A 131 -1.52 12.68 -8.96
CA ASN A 131 -0.85 12.53 -10.26
C ASN A 131 0.67 12.40 -10.14
N VAL A 132 1.31 13.19 -9.27
CA VAL A 132 2.77 13.08 -9.06
C VAL A 132 3.13 11.79 -8.33
N LEU A 133 2.37 11.39 -7.31
CA LEU A 133 2.59 10.14 -6.58
C LEU A 133 2.40 8.92 -7.48
N SER A 134 1.44 8.96 -8.41
CA SER A 134 1.25 7.93 -9.44
C SER A 134 2.54 7.67 -10.22
N GLY A 135 3.21 8.74 -10.66
CA GLY A 135 4.49 8.64 -11.36
C GLY A 135 5.65 8.15 -10.49
N ILE A 136 5.70 8.53 -9.21
CA ILE A 136 6.77 8.11 -8.28
C ILE A 136 6.67 6.62 -7.95
N PHE A 137 5.46 6.13 -7.68
CA PHE A 137 5.23 4.75 -7.26
C PHE A 137 4.88 3.79 -8.40
N CYS A 138 4.83 4.28 -9.64
CA CYS A 138 4.38 3.51 -10.81
C CYS A 138 3.01 2.86 -10.61
N ALA A 139 2.08 3.59 -9.99
CA ALA A 139 0.76 3.11 -9.61
C ALA A 139 -0.34 3.99 -10.21
N SER A 140 -1.56 3.48 -10.34
CA SER A 140 -2.68 4.19 -10.97
C SER A 140 -3.40 5.16 -10.01
N LEU A 141 -2.66 5.83 -9.13
CA LEU A 141 -3.21 6.80 -8.16
C LEU A 141 -3.86 8.02 -8.83
N ASN A 142 -3.58 8.26 -10.11
CA ASN A 142 -4.24 9.27 -10.94
C ASN A 142 -5.75 9.01 -11.13
N PHE A 143 -6.24 7.79 -10.83
CA PHE A 143 -7.69 7.49 -10.76
C PHE A 143 -8.33 7.95 -9.43
N ILE A 144 -7.55 8.50 -8.49
CA ILE A 144 -8.11 9.19 -7.33
C ILE A 144 -8.66 10.53 -7.78
N ASP A 145 -9.97 10.69 -7.65
CA ASP A 145 -10.73 11.87 -8.00
C ASP A 145 -11.72 12.23 -6.88
N LEU A 146 -12.61 13.19 -7.13
CA LEU A 146 -13.59 13.58 -6.12
C LEU A 146 -14.61 12.46 -5.82
N THR A 147 -14.81 11.50 -6.74
CA THR A 147 -15.83 10.44 -6.60
C THR A 147 -15.43 9.33 -5.62
N ASN A 148 -14.14 9.21 -5.32
CA ASN A 148 -13.57 8.26 -4.36
C ASN A 148 -12.77 8.92 -3.23
N THR A 149 -12.80 10.25 -3.14
CA THR A 149 -12.17 11.02 -2.07
C THR A 149 -13.21 11.41 -1.01
N VAL A 150 -12.87 11.24 0.27
CA VAL A 150 -13.66 11.68 1.42
C VAL A 150 -12.82 12.52 2.39
N GLN A 151 -13.52 13.20 3.29
CA GLN A 151 -12.95 14.00 4.36
C GLN A 151 -13.43 13.46 5.72
N PRO A 152 -12.75 12.45 6.28
CA PRO A 152 -13.11 11.88 7.59
C PRO A 152 -13.01 12.91 8.71
N SER A 153 -14.00 12.93 9.59
CA SER A 153 -14.09 13.87 10.72
C SER A 153 -13.61 13.26 12.04
N ALA A 154 -13.49 11.93 12.15
CA ALA A 154 -13.12 11.28 13.41
C ALA A 154 -12.11 10.13 13.25
N SER A 155 -12.23 9.31 12.20
CA SER A 155 -11.51 8.02 12.08
C SER A 155 -9.99 8.19 11.88
N PHE A 156 -9.60 9.26 11.18
CA PHE A 156 -8.21 9.58 10.90
C PHE A 156 -7.80 10.83 11.69
N LYS A 157 -6.77 10.66 12.50
CA LYS A 157 -6.12 11.72 13.27
C LYS A 157 -4.65 11.79 12.85
N PRO A 158 -4.00 12.96 12.94
CA PRO A 158 -2.58 13.07 12.65
C PRO A 158 -1.78 12.12 13.56
N LEU A 159 -0.84 11.40 12.96
CA LEU A 159 0.04 10.45 13.66
C LEU A 159 1.35 11.08 14.10
N GLY A 160 1.70 12.24 13.54
CA GLY A 160 2.88 13.02 13.88
C GLY A 160 2.54 14.22 14.76
N LEU A 161 3.39 15.24 14.67
CA LEU A 161 3.27 16.44 15.48
C LEU A 161 2.08 17.31 15.13
N GLY A 162 1.27 17.54 16.16
CA GLY A 162 0.35 18.65 16.34
C GLY A 162 -1.12 18.26 16.23
N ASN A 163 -1.94 19.00 16.96
CA ASN A 163 -3.37 18.76 17.09
C ASN A 163 -4.11 19.39 15.91
N ALA A 164 -3.98 18.81 14.71
CA ALA A 164 -4.82 19.18 13.58
C ALA A 164 -6.25 18.71 13.87
N THR A 165 -7.07 19.61 14.41
CA THR A 165 -8.51 19.42 14.62
C THR A 165 -9.31 19.84 13.38
N ASP A 166 -8.69 20.56 12.45
CA ASP A 166 -9.35 21.01 11.24
C ASP A 166 -9.25 19.96 10.13
N HIS A 167 -10.28 19.12 10.07
CA HIS A 167 -10.41 18.05 9.10
C HIS A 167 -10.54 18.55 7.65
N ARG A 168 -10.71 19.87 7.41
CA ARG A 168 -10.75 20.43 6.04
C ARG A 168 -9.46 20.22 5.27
N PHE A 169 -8.34 20.03 5.96
CA PHE A 169 -7.04 19.76 5.37
C PHE A 169 -6.74 18.26 5.20
N LEU A 170 -7.66 17.37 5.60
CA LEU A 170 -7.52 15.94 5.40
C LEU A 170 -8.18 15.51 4.08
N ARG A 171 -7.48 14.70 3.31
CA ARG A 171 -8.06 13.93 2.20
C ARG A 171 -7.75 12.46 2.40
N TYR A 172 -8.76 11.62 2.18
CA TYR A 172 -8.67 10.16 2.26
C TYR A 172 -9.29 9.56 1.01
N ALA A 173 -8.60 8.62 0.36
CA ALA A 173 -9.14 7.88 -0.76
C ALA A 173 -8.63 6.44 -0.76
N THR A 174 -9.42 5.55 -1.36
CA THR A 174 -9.04 4.15 -1.60
C THR A 174 -9.33 3.75 -3.04
N LEU A 175 -8.45 2.93 -3.59
CA LEU A 175 -8.61 2.27 -4.88
C LEU A 175 -8.51 0.75 -4.67
N PRO A 176 -9.64 0.07 -4.41
CA PRO A 176 -9.64 -1.35 -4.08
C PRO A 176 -9.09 -2.26 -5.19
N ARG A 177 -9.13 -1.78 -6.45
CA ARG A 177 -8.62 -2.50 -7.62
C ARG A 177 -7.13 -2.28 -7.89
N GLU A 178 -6.54 -1.25 -7.30
CA GLU A 178 -5.11 -0.94 -7.49
C GLU A 178 -4.29 -1.86 -6.57
N ILE A 179 -4.04 -3.08 -7.05
CA ILE A 179 -3.22 -4.06 -6.34
C ILE A 179 -1.73 -3.71 -6.42
N VAL A 180 -0.93 -4.34 -5.55
CA VAL A 180 0.53 -4.24 -5.66
C VAL A 180 0.98 -4.93 -6.95
N CYS A 181 1.81 -4.25 -7.74
CA CYS A 181 2.45 -4.82 -8.93
C CYS A 181 3.97 -4.90 -8.72
N THR A 182 4.65 -5.75 -9.49
CA THR A 182 6.11 -5.92 -9.42
C THR A 182 6.86 -4.61 -9.73
N GLU A 183 6.22 -3.78 -10.54
CA GLU A 183 6.61 -2.46 -10.99
C GLU A 183 6.65 -1.46 -9.85
N ASN A 184 5.81 -1.62 -8.81
CA ASN A 184 5.70 -0.72 -7.65
C ASN A 184 6.81 -0.99 -6.63
N LEU A 185 7.32 -2.22 -6.54
CA LEU A 185 8.35 -2.60 -5.58
C LEU A 185 9.70 -1.93 -5.92
N THR A 186 10.02 -1.81 -7.21
CA THR A 186 11.28 -1.20 -7.66
C THR A 186 11.43 0.27 -7.22
N PRO A 187 10.48 1.20 -7.50
CA PRO A 187 10.56 2.57 -7.02
C PRO A 187 10.50 2.64 -5.49
N TRP A 188 9.72 1.78 -4.83
CA TRP A 188 9.67 1.73 -3.37
C TRP A 188 11.04 1.40 -2.76
N LYS A 189 11.76 0.40 -3.31
CA LYS A 189 13.12 0.05 -2.88
C LYS A 189 14.15 1.14 -3.19
N LYS A 190 13.95 1.92 -4.26
CA LYS A 190 14.85 3.05 -4.62
C LYS A 190 14.82 4.18 -3.60
N LEU A 191 13.79 4.27 -2.75
CA LEU A 191 13.72 5.25 -1.68
C LEU A 191 14.64 4.91 -0.50
N LEU A 192 15.07 3.65 -0.37
CA LEU A 192 15.95 3.21 0.71
C LEU A 192 17.41 3.66 0.45
N PRO A 193 18.15 4.14 1.46
CA PRO A 193 19.53 4.60 1.29
C PRO A 193 20.48 3.58 0.67
N CYS A 194 20.37 2.30 1.06
CA CYS A 194 21.15 1.19 0.50
C CYS A 194 20.51 0.51 -0.73
N GLY A 195 19.34 1.00 -1.17
CA GLY A 195 18.56 0.42 -2.25
C GLY A 195 18.32 -1.08 -2.05
N SER A 196 18.62 -1.88 -3.07
CA SER A 196 18.52 -3.35 -3.02
C SER A 196 19.88 -4.06 -2.91
N LYS A 197 20.96 -3.34 -2.60
CA LYS A 197 22.33 -3.85 -2.72
C LYS A 197 22.85 -4.47 -1.42
N ALA A 198 22.46 -3.92 -0.27
CA ALA A 198 22.92 -4.32 1.05
C ALA A 198 21.78 -4.25 2.08
N GLY A 199 21.95 -4.89 3.24
CA GLY A 199 20.98 -4.90 4.32
C GLY A 199 19.74 -5.75 4.06
N LEU A 200 18.66 -5.45 4.76
CA LEU A 200 17.44 -6.27 4.75
C LEU A 200 16.71 -6.23 3.40
N ALA A 201 16.89 -5.16 2.63
CA ALA A 201 16.29 -4.98 1.32
C ALA A 201 16.77 -5.99 0.25
N VAL A 202 17.86 -6.73 0.52
CA VAL A 202 18.35 -7.83 -0.34
C VAL A 202 17.36 -9.00 -0.36
N LEU A 203 16.64 -9.24 0.73
CA LEU A 203 15.63 -10.32 0.83
C LEU A 203 14.39 -10.02 -0.02
N MET A 204 14.17 -8.76 -0.42
CA MET A 204 12.97 -8.34 -1.12
C MET A 204 13.04 -8.62 -2.62
N LYS A 205 12.91 -9.89 -3.00
CA LYS A 205 12.82 -10.32 -4.40
C LYS A 205 11.36 -10.48 -4.82
N SER A 206 10.95 -9.84 -5.91
CA SER A 206 9.56 -9.87 -6.40
C SER A 206 9.03 -11.30 -6.54
N GLU A 207 9.74 -12.17 -7.25
CA GLU A 207 9.31 -13.56 -7.53
C GLU A 207 8.70 -14.27 -6.31
N LYS A 208 9.35 -14.24 -5.13
CA LYS A 208 8.81 -14.89 -3.93
C LYS A 208 7.74 -14.08 -3.21
N LEU A 209 7.84 -12.76 -3.21
CA LEU A 209 6.88 -11.88 -2.55
C LEU A 209 5.48 -11.96 -3.21
N PHE A 210 5.40 -12.03 -4.54
CA PHE A 210 4.12 -12.03 -5.26
C PHE A 210 3.44 -13.41 -5.30
N HIS A 211 4.13 -14.48 -4.88
CA HIS A 211 3.54 -15.81 -4.66
C HIS A 211 3.05 -16.02 -3.21
N SER A 212 3.20 -15.02 -2.34
CA SER A 212 2.72 -15.07 -0.96
C SER A 212 1.19 -14.89 -0.89
N SER A 213 0.58 -15.34 0.21
CA SER A 213 -0.87 -15.24 0.44
C SER A 213 -1.34 -13.81 0.69
N PHE A 214 -0.45 -12.98 1.23
CA PHE A 214 -0.69 -11.57 1.51
C PHE A 214 0.62 -10.83 1.41
N HIS A 215 0.62 -9.68 0.75
CA HIS A 215 1.70 -8.72 0.90
C HIS A 215 1.21 -7.28 0.80
N SER A 216 1.84 -6.41 1.58
CA SER A 216 1.53 -4.99 1.62
C SER A 216 2.82 -4.20 1.72
N GLN A 217 2.94 -3.16 0.90
CA GLN A 217 4.03 -2.18 0.97
C GLN A 217 3.46 -0.81 1.28
N ALA A 218 4.06 -0.08 2.22
CA ALA A 218 3.60 1.24 2.59
C ALA A 218 4.75 2.24 2.76
N VAL A 219 4.39 3.51 2.63
CA VAL A 219 5.24 4.66 2.90
C VAL A 219 4.44 5.64 3.75
N HIS A 220 5.00 6.00 4.90
CA HIS A 220 4.41 6.96 5.82
C HIS A 220 5.42 8.04 6.11
N ILE A 221 4.98 9.30 6.04
CA ILE A 221 5.80 10.46 6.28
C ILE A 221 5.07 11.35 7.27
N ARG A 222 5.75 11.69 8.36
CA ARG A 222 5.19 12.54 9.40
C ARG A 222 6.28 13.34 10.12
N PRO A 223 5.93 14.49 10.72
CA PRO A 223 6.82 15.20 11.61
C PRO A 223 6.84 14.52 12.98
N ILE A 224 8.02 14.44 13.60
CA ILE A 224 8.22 13.90 14.95
C ILE A 224 9.08 14.87 15.78
N CYS A 225 9.00 14.77 17.11
CA CYS A 225 9.90 15.50 18.01
C CYS A 225 11.26 14.80 18.01
N GLN A 226 12.34 15.58 17.98
CA GLN A 226 13.68 15.04 18.18
C GLN A 226 13.99 14.81 19.67
N ASP A 227 13.58 15.75 20.51
CA ASP A 227 13.81 15.73 21.95
C ASP A 227 12.48 15.59 22.72
N GLU A 228 12.53 15.14 23.98
CA GLU A 228 11.33 15.00 24.83
C GLU A 228 10.57 16.32 25.02
N GLN A 229 11.27 17.45 25.03
CA GLN A 229 10.67 18.78 25.14
C GLN A 229 10.14 19.33 23.80
N CYS A 230 10.33 18.59 22.69
CA CYS A 230 9.91 18.95 21.35
C CYS A 230 10.37 20.35 20.89
N SER A 231 11.56 20.78 21.31
CA SER A 231 12.18 22.05 20.92
C SER A 231 12.56 22.08 19.44
N SER A 232 13.05 20.96 18.91
CA SER A 232 13.35 20.75 17.49
C SER A 232 12.46 19.64 16.90
N LYS A 233 12.10 19.85 15.63
CA LYS A 233 11.28 18.92 14.84
C LYS A 233 12.15 18.22 13.82
N ALA A 234 11.83 16.96 13.55
CA ALA A 234 12.44 16.18 12.48
C ALA A 234 11.34 15.50 11.65
N TRP A 235 11.69 15.08 10.43
CA TRP A 235 10.80 14.30 9.58
C TRP A 235 11.15 12.81 9.67
N GLU A 236 10.12 11.99 9.87
CA GLU A 236 10.24 10.54 9.84
C GLU A 236 9.64 10.02 8.53
N LEU A 237 10.47 9.35 7.72
CA LEU A 237 10.02 8.48 6.64
C LEU A 237 10.05 7.03 7.12
N ARG A 238 8.87 6.43 7.23
CA ARG A 238 8.66 5.04 7.58
C ARG A 238 8.25 4.25 6.34
N GLN A 239 9.05 3.25 5.97
CA GLN A 239 8.73 2.34 4.89
C GLN A 239 8.51 0.94 5.45
N THR A 240 7.42 0.29 5.04
CA THR A 240 7.02 -1.00 5.60
C THR A 240 6.73 -2.00 4.49
N LEU A 241 7.13 -3.26 4.67
CA LEU A 241 6.77 -4.37 3.79
C LEU A 241 6.31 -5.53 4.66
N ASN A 242 5.03 -5.88 4.57
CA ASN A 242 4.40 -6.99 5.28
C ASN A 242 4.16 -8.13 4.31
N VAL A 243 4.49 -9.37 4.68
CA VAL A 243 4.36 -10.55 3.82
C VAL A 243 3.94 -11.75 4.66
N VAL A 244 2.96 -12.53 4.18
CA VAL A 244 2.56 -13.80 4.81
C VAL A 244 2.81 -14.95 3.86
N PHE A 245 3.74 -15.84 4.24
CA PHE A 245 4.09 -17.04 3.49
C PHE A 245 3.29 -18.24 3.98
N ASP A 246 2.61 -18.91 3.05
CA ASP A 246 1.86 -20.13 3.30
C ASP A 246 2.80 -21.34 3.52
N LEU A 247 2.51 -22.12 4.55
CA LEU A 247 3.22 -23.36 4.87
C LEU A 247 2.89 -24.51 3.90
N HIS A 248 1.65 -24.56 3.39
CA HIS A 248 1.09 -25.71 2.68
C HIS A 248 1.72 -25.96 1.30
N THR A 249 2.38 -24.97 0.72
CA THR A 249 3.04 -25.08 -0.59
C THR A 249 4.39 -25.83 -0.55
N SER A 250 4.95 -26.14 0.62
CA SER A 250 6.28 -26.76 0.70
C SER A 250 6.31 -28.28 0.48
N GLY A 251 5.17 -28.96 0.33
CA GLY A 251 5.05 -30.37 -0.12
C GLY A 251 5.73 -31.44 0.76
N GLN A 252 6.51 -31.06 1.76
CA GLN A 252 7.18 -31.93 2.71
C GLN A 252 6.58 -31.61 4.08
N GLY A 253 6.00 -32.60 4.76
CA GLY A 253 5.34 -32.44 6.07
C GLY A 253 6.25 -31.99 7.23
N LYS A 254 7.42 -31.39 6.95
CA LYS A 254 8.33 -30.78 7.92
C LYS A 254 8.04 -29.29 8.00
N LYS A 255 7.63 -28.82 9.18
CA LYS A 255 7.40 -27.41 9.51
C LYS A 255 8.74 -26.67 9.69
N GLU A 256 9.46 -26.45 8.59
CA GLU A 256 10.79 -25.85 8.59
C GLU A 256 10.94 -24.76 7.52
N TRP A 257 11.35 -23.57 7.94
CA TRP A 257 11.52 -22.40 7.07
C TRP A 257 12.88 -21.79 7.28
N SER A 258 13.42 -21.26 6.19
CA SER A 258 14.62 -20.47 6.22
C SER A 258 14.46 -19.19 5.41
N LEU A 259 15.31 -18.19 5.68
CA LEU A 259 15.36 -16.98 4.85
C LEU A 259 15.52 -17.34 3.37
N PHE A 260 16.37 -18.32 3.07
CA PHE A 260 16.55 -18.79 1.71
C PHE A 260 15.28 -19.41 1.11
N LYS A 261 14.51 -20.21 1.87
CA LYS A 261 13.25 -20.78 1.36
C LYS A 261 12.19 -19.69 1.10
N MET A 262 12.07 -18.72 2.01
CA MET A 262 11.05 -17.65 1.92
C MET A 262 11.40 -16.60 0.86
N PHE A 263 12.67 -16.19 0.78
CA PHE A 263 13.09 -15.04 -0.02
C PHE A 263 14.04 -15.39 -1.18
N SER A 264 14.44 -16.66 -1.32
CA SER A 264 15.45 -17.12 -2.30
C SER A 264 16.80 -16.40 -2.19
N ARG A 265 17.07 -15.82 -1.03
CA ARG A 265 18.28 -15.05 -0.70
C ARG A 265 18.62 -15.25 0.78
N THR A 266 19.90 -15.07 1.10
CA THR A 266 20.42 -14.99 2.47
C THR A 266 21.03 -13.62 2.68
N LEU A 267 21.20 -13.21 3.93
CA LEU A 267 21.81 -11.93 4.26
C LEU A 267 23.34 -12.08 4.32
N THR A 268 24.08 -11.24 3.60
CA THR A 268 25.55 -11.31 3.55
C THR A 268 26.23 -10.16 4.27
N GLU A 269 25.57 -9.00 4.30
CA GLU A 269 26.07 -7.78 4.95
C GLU A 269 24.91 -6.89 5.41
N ALA A 270 25.15 -6.10 6.46
CA ALA A 270 24.24 -5.03 6.87
C ALA A 270 24.33 -3.82 5.93
N CYS A 271 23.31 -2.96 5.91
CA CYS A 271 23.40 -1.69 5.20
C CYS A 271 24.46 -0.79 5.84
N PRO A 272 25.52 -0.36 5.12
CA PRO A 272 26.59 0.48 5.69
C PRO A 272 26.14 1.88 6.12
N LEU A 273 24.96 2.33 5.65
CA LEU A 273 24.38 3.61 6.03
C LEU A 273 23.41 3.50 7.22
N ALA A 274 23.11 2.28 7.70
CA ALA A 274 22.19 2.07 8.81
C ALA A 274 22.91 2.24 10.16
N SER A 275 22.31 3.00 11.08
CA SER A 275 22.72 3.06 12.49
C SER A 275 22.35 1.78 13.24
N SER A 276 21.25 1.14 12.86
CA SER A 276 20.78 -0.12 13.42
C SER A 276 20.24 -1.04 12.33
N SER A 277 20.64 -2.30 12.37
CA SER A 277 20.20 -3.34 11.44
C SER A 277 19.96 -4.63 12.21
N LYS A 278 18.69 -4.99 12.45
CA LYS A 278 18.32 -6.09 13.35
C LYS A 278 17.25 -7.01 12.77
N VAL A 279 17.36 -8.30 13.06
CA VAL A 279 16.31 -9.30 12.80
C VAL A 279 15.75 -9.79 14.14
N TYR A 280 14.43 -9.75 14.28
CA TYR A 280 13.68 -10.19 15.44
C TYR A 280 12.87 -11.43 15.08
N VAL A 281 12.87 -12.43 15.95
CA VAL A 281 11.99 -13.59 15.82
C VAL A 281 11.15 -13.71 17.08
N ASP A 282 9.82 -13.68 16.92
CA ASP A 282 8.88 -13.80 18.04
C ASP A 282 8.92 -15.23 18.62
N ILE A 283 9.24 -15.34 19.91
CA ILE A 283 9.35 -16.61 20.66
C ILE A 283 8.45 -16.61 21.92
N THR A 284 7.47 -15.70 21.97
CA THR A 284 6.68 -15.40 23.17
C THR A 284 5.96 -16.62 23.76
N ASP A 285 5.32 -17.44 22.93
CA ASP A 285 4.35 -18.44 23.40
C ASP A 285 4.94 -19.83 23.73
N ASN A 286 6.25 -20.04 23.57
CA ASN A 286 7.07 -21.09 24.22
C ASN A 286 8.41 -21.25 23.48
N PRO A 287 9.57 -20.96 24.12
CA PRO A 287 10.88 -21.13 23.49
C PRO A 287 11.22 -22.59 23.16
N GLU A 288 10.55 -23.56 23.79
CA GLU A 288 10.79 -24.99 23.54
C GLU A 288 10.12 -25.52 22.25
N LEU A 289 9.13 -24.80 21.72
CA LEU A 289 8.42 -25.18 20.48
C LEU A 289 9.24 -24.87 19.22
N PHE A 290 10.25 -24.00 19.34
CA PHE A 290 11.02 -23.49 18.21
C PHE A 290 12.49 -23.84 18.36
N GLU A 291 13.06 -24.48 17.34
CA GLU A 291 14.50 -24.61 17.22
C GLU A 291 15.02 -23.60 16.21
N LEU A 292 15.79 -22.63 16.71
CA LEU A 292 16.43 -21.59 15.90
C LEU A 292 17.88 -21.96 15.62
N SER A 293 18.28 -21.83 14.35
CA SER A 293 19.67 -21.97 13.93
C SER A 293 20.05 -20.82 12.99
N PRO A 294 21.13 -20.07 13.27
CA PRO A 294 22.00 -20.17 14.44
C PRO A 294 21.27 -19.73 15.73
N ALA A 295 21.58 -20.36 16.87
CA ALA A 295 21.04 -19.93 18.16
C ALA A 295 21.71 -18.61 18.60
N THR A 296 20.95 -17.71 19.22
CA THR A 296 21.45 -16.45 19.76
C THR A 296 21.06 -16.32 21.23
N PRO A 297 21.97 -15.89 22.13
CA PRO A 297 21.61 -15.58 23.51
C PRO A 297 20.95 -14.20 23.64
N LEU A 298 20.96 -13.38 22.59
CA LEU A 298 20.39 -12.04 22.63
C LEU A 298 18.87 -12.10 22.60
N LEU A 299 18.26 -11.74 23.73
CA LEU A 299 16.82 -11.64 23.89
C LEU A 299 16.42 -10.17 24.00
N GLY A 300 15.36 -9.80 23.30
CA GLY A 300 14.70 -8.49 23.37
C GLY A 300 13.29 -8.65 23.92
N GLN A 301 12.84 -7.70 24.73
CA GLN A 301 11.45 -7.62 25.17
C GLN A 301 10.84 -6.32 24.65
N ALA A 302 9.62 -6.42 24.11
CA ALA A 302 8.86 -5.26 23.69
C ALA A 302 7.38 -5.44 24.04
N VAL A 303 6.71 -4.33 24.32
CA VAL A 303 5.26 -4.31 24.49
C VAL A 303 4.65 -4.00 23.14
N VAL A 304 3.83 -4.90 22.61
CA VAL A 304 3.20 -4.76 21.31
C VAL A 304 1.72 -5.09 21.44
N LEU A 305 0.86 -4.14 21.08
CA LEU A 305 -0.60 -4.32 21.04
C LEU A 305 -1.19 -4.91 22.33
N GLY A 306 -0.68 -4.48 23.48
CA GLY A 306 -1.22 -4.82 24.80
C GLY A 306 -0.46 -5.92 25.53
N ASP A 307 0.44 -6.61 24.82
CA ASP A 307 1.10 -7.81 25.30
C ASP A 307 2.61 -7.62 25.40
N ARG A 308 3.22 -8.20 26.45
CA ARG A 308 4.67 -8.25 26.58
C ARG A 308 5.21 -9.45 25.81
N ARG A 309 5.91 -9.17 24.72
CA ARG A 309 6.47 -10.17 23.82
C ARG A 309 7.97 -10.33 23.99
N THR A 310 8.45 -11.55 23.82
CA THR A 310 9.88 -11.89 23.87
C THR A 310 10.35 -12.26 22.46
N TYR A 311 11.49 -11.69 22.08
CA TYR A 311 12.08 -11.85 20.75
C TYR A 311 13.51 -12.36 20.89
N SER A 312 13.90 -13.29 20.02
CA SER A 312 15.33 -13.52 19.77
C SER A 312 15.84 -12.49 18.77
N VAL A 313 17.00 -11.90 19.05
CA VAL A 313 17.53 -10.74 18.31
C VAL A 313 18.84 -11.12 17.63
N TYR A 314 18.93 -10.83 16.35
CA TYR A 314 20.13 -10.95 15.55
C TYR A 314 20.55 -9.57 15.07
N ASP A 315 21.69 -9.09 15.58
CA ASP A 315 22.24 -7.78 15.23
C ASP A 315 23.19 -7.93 14.03
N LEU A 316 22.73 -7.48 12.86
CA LEU A 316 23.46 -7.64 11.60
C LEU A 316 24.71 -6.74 11.54
N SER A 317 24.88 -5.79 12.47
CA SER A 317 26.12 -5.02 12.58
C SER A 317 27.30 -5.85 13.08
N ARG A 318 27.04 -7.01 13.71
CA ARG A 318 28.07 -7.88 14.28
C ARG A 318 28.51 -8.93 13.28
N ALA A 319 29.81 -8.99 13.02
CA ALA A 319 30.38 -9.98 12.09
C ALA A 319 30.11 -11.44 12.52
N GLU A 320 29.97 -11.69 13.82
CA GLU A 320 29.65 -13.00 14.39
C GLU A 320 28.33 -13.57 13.87
N THR A 321 27.34 -12.71 13.59
CA THR A 321 26.01 -13.12 13.12
C THR A 321 26.04 -13.82 11.75
N PHE A 322 27.01 -13.48 10.90
CA PHE A 322 27.15 -14.09 9.58
C PHE A 322 27.96 -15.40 9.59
N GLY A 323 28.54 -15.76 10.74
CA GLY A 323 29.39 -16.93 10.90
C GLY A 323 30.59 -16.94 9.96
N GLN A 324 31.21 -18.11 9.80
CA GLN A 324 32.39 -18.28 8.94
C GLN A 324 32.06 -18.14 7.45
N LEU A 325 30.84 -18.51 7.05
CA LEU A 325 30.38 -18.49 5.66
C LEU A 325 29.98 -17.10 5.16
N ARG A 326 30.06 -16.06 6.02
CA ARG A 326 29.62 -14.69 5.72
C ARG A 326 28.20 -14.62 5.14
N SER A 327 27.33 -15.50 5.62
CA SER A 327 25.97 -15.65 5.12
C SER A 327 25.07 -16.05 6.28
N PHE A 328 24.16 -15.16 6.63
CA PHE A 328 23.15 -15.39 7.63
C PHE A 328 21.89 -15.94 6.96
N ASN A 329 21.59 -17.20 7.27
CA ASN A 329 20.38 -17.90 6.88
C ASN A 329 19.70 -18.44 8.14
N LEU A 330 18.77 -17.67 8.68
CA LEU A 330 17.98 -18.12 9.82
C LEU A 330 17.11 -19.31 9.37
N LEU A 331 17.21 -20.43 10.09
CA LEU A 331 16.34 -21.59 9.98
C LEU A 331 15.56 -21.74 11.29
N LEU A 332 14.25 -21.81 11.17
CA LEU A 332 13.30 -22.06 12.25
C LEU A 332 12.69 -23.45 12.02
N ARG A 333 12.52 -24.25 13.08
CA ARG A 333 11.89 -25.58 13.01
C ARG A 333 10.83 -25.69 14.11
N TRP A 334 9.61 -26.11 13.75
CA TRP A 334 8.54 -26.34 14.73
C TRP A 334 8.66 -27.73 15.36
N LYS A 335 8.51 -27.79 16.69
CA LYS A 335 8.51 -29.04 17.48
C LYS A 335 7.11 -29.51 17.89
N GLY A 336 6.10 -28.64 17.85
CA GLY A 336 4.73 -28.97 18.25
C GLY A 336 3.68 -28.02 17.65
N ASP A 337 2.41 -28.30 17.93
CA ASP A 337 1.30 -27.44 17.55
C ASP A 337 1.04 -26.37 18.61
N SER A 338 0.51 -25.23 18.17
CA SER A 338 0.19 -24.08 19.01
C SER A 338 -1.32 -23.84 18.95
N ASP A 339 -1.94 -23.59 20.11
CA ASP A 339 -3.36 -23.29 20.19
C ASP A 339 -3.66 -21.91 19.59
N MET A 340 -4.68 -21.84 18.74
CA MET A 340 -5.08 -20.60 18.08
C MET A 340 -5.74 -19.64 19.09
N LEU A 341 -5.01 -18.58 19.47
CA LEU A 341 -5.58 -17.47 20.23
C LEU A 341 -6.45 -16.60 19.33
N ARG A 342 -7.72 -16.41 19.72
CA ARG A 342 -8.63 -15.51 19.00
C ARG A 342 -8.18 -14.05 19.19
N PRO A 343 -8.14 -13.23 18.12
CA PRO A 343 -7.82 -11.81 18.24
C PRO A 343 -8.85 -11.08 19.11
N LEU A 344 -8.43 -10.07 19.88
CA LEU A 344 -9.33 -9.30 20.77
C LEU A 344 -10.42 -8.55 20.00
N LEU A 345 -10.08 -8.01 18.84
CA LEU A 345 -10.97 -7.30 17.94
C LEU A 345 -10.89 -7.95 16.55
N HIS A 346 -12.03 -8.16 15.92
CA HIS A 346 -12.14 -8.66 14.55
C HIS A 346 -13.36 -8.02 13.88
N ALA A 347 -13.31 -7.83 12.57
CA ALA A 347 -14.42 -7.27 11.82
C ALA A 347 -14.52 -7.93 10.44
N GLU A 348 -15.74 -8.22 10.02
CA GLU A 348 -16.08 -8.82 8.72
C GLU A 348 -17.13 -7.98 8.03
N ARG A 349 -17.13 -8.02 6.70
CA ARG A 349 -18.11 -7.29 5.90
C ARG A 349 -18.58 -8.12 4.72
N TYR A 350 -19.89 -8.17 4.48
CA TYR A 350 -20.48 -8.85 3.34
C TYR A 350 -21.71 -8.11 2.80
N VAL A 351 -22.08 -8.43 1.57
CA VAL A 351 -23.29 -7.93 0.92
C VAL A 351 -24.33 -9.03 0.90
N ALA A 352 -25.55 -8.69 1.33
CA ALA A 352 -26.72 -9.54 1.24
C ALA A 352 -27.77 -8.93 0.30
N GLY A 353 -28.80 -9.70 -0.03
CA GLY A 353 -29.90 -9.30 -0.90
C GLY A 353 -29.98 -10.08 -2.21
N PHE A 354 -31.16 -10.07 -2.81
CA PHE A 354 -31.47 -10.76 -4.05
C PHE A 354 -31.75 -9.74 -5.18
N GLY A 355 -31.32 -10.07 -6.39
CA GLY A 355 -31.55 -9.26 -7.58
C GLY A 355 -30.52 -8.16 -7.79
N LEU A 356 -30.76 -7.33 -8.82
CA LEU A 356 -29.85 -6.28 -9.30
C LEU A 356 -30.33 -4.87 -8.93
N GLN A 357 -31.40 -4.73 -8.14
CA GLN A 357 -31.93 -3.43 -7.74
C GLN A 357 -31.50 -3.07 -6.32
N THR A 358 -31.97 -3.81 -5.31
CA THR A 358 -31.70 -3.54 -3.89
C THR A 358 -30.71 -4.53 -3.27
N GLY A 359 -30.05 -4.12 -2.20
CA GLY A 359 -29.13 -4.96 -1.43
C GLY A 359 -28.94 -4.41 -0.03
N GLU A 360 -28.22 -5.16 0.79
CA GLU A 360 -27.91 -4.80 2.18
C GLU A 360 -26.41 -4.96 2.42
N ILE A 361 -25.80 -4.02 3.13
CA ILE A 361 -24.42 -4.11 3.60
C ILE A 361 -24.47 -4.51 5.06
N HIS A 362 -23.81 -5.62 5.40
CA HIS A 362 -23.64 -6.08 6.77
C HIS A 362 -22.18 -5.90 7.17
N THR A 363 -21.96 -5.24 8.30
CA THR A 363 -20.65 -5.14 8.94
C THR A 363 -20.74 -5.73 10.34
N VAL A 364 -20.03 -6.83 10.58
CA VAL A 364 -20.05 -7.54 11.86
C VAL A 364 -18.73 -7.30 12.59
N ILE A 365 -18.80 -6.80 13.82
CA ILE A 365 -17.65 -6.47 14.65
C ILE A 365 -17.68 -7.33 15.90
N TYR A 366 -16.59 -8.05 16.15
CA TYR A 366 -16.44 -8.98 17.27
C TYR A 366 -15.54 -8.38 18.34
N ASN A 367 -16.05 -8.31 19.57
CA ASN A 367 -15.25 -8.05 20.77
C ASN A 367 -15.06 -9.37 21.52
N ASN A 368 -13.84 -9.92 21.44
CA ASN A 368 -13.46 -11.15 22.13
C ASN A 368 -12.86 -10.90 23.52
N HIS A 369 -12.78 -9.65 23.99
CA HIS A 369 -12.34 -9.36 25.34
C HIS A 369 -13.35 -9.94 26.36
N PRO A 370 -12.90 -10.74 27.34
CA PRO A 370 -13.80 -11.48 28.23
C PRO A 370 -14.67 -10.58 29.12
N TYR A 371 -14.12 -9.46 29.62
CA TYR A 371 -14.78 -8.63 30.64
C TYR A 371 -14.97 -7.14 30.32
N ARG A 372 -14.25 -6.58 29.34
CA ARG A 372 -14.27 -5.13 29.05
C ARG A 372 -15.09 -4.82 27.81
N ALA A 373 -16.02 -3.88 27.97
CA ALA A 373 -16.58 -3.15 26.84
C ALA A 373 -15.65 -2.00 26.47
N PHE A 374 -15.53 -1.70 25.18
CA PHE A 374 -14.81 -0.52 24.70
C PHE A 374 -15.49 0.08 23.46
N PRO A 375 -15.41 1.40 23.27
CA PRO A 375 -15.98 2.05 22.11
C PRO A 375 -15.12 1.81 20.87
N VAL A 376 -15.78 1.70 19.72
CA VAL A 376 -15.16 1.52 18.43
C VAL A 376 -15.76 2.52 17.44
N LEU A 377 -14.89 3.17 16.67
CA LEU A 377 -15.25 4.09 15.62
C LEU A 377 -15.23 3.35 14.28
N LEU A 378 -16.42 3.17 13.72
CA LEU A 378 -16.62 2.61 12.39
C LEU A 378 -16.65 3.76 11.37
N MET A 379 -15.86 3.64 10.31
CA MET A 379 -15.91 4.51 9.14
C MET A 379 -16.16 3.66 7.89
N ASP A 380 -17.16 4.04 7.11
CA ASP A 380 -17.47 3.42 5.83
C ASP A 380 -17.54 4.48 4.73
N SER A 381 -16.89 4.17 3.61
CA SER A 381 -16.84 5.02 2.41
C SER A 381 -17.45 4.26 1.26
N VAL A 382 -18.73 4.52 0.98
CA VAL A 382 -19.50 3.78 -0.02
C VAL A 382 -19.65 4.62 -1.29
N PRO A 383 -19.25 4.11 -2.47
CA PRO A 383 -19.35 4.84 -3.73
C PRO A 383 -20.77 5.34 -4.06
N TRP A 384 -20.86 6.43 -4.82
CA TRP A 384 -22.12 7.10 -5.17
C TRP A 384 -23.11 6.20 -5.95
N TYR A 385 -22.60 5.17 -6.63
CA TYR A 385 -23.44 4.25 -7.38
C TYR A 385 -24.19 3.22 -6.49
N LEU A 386 -23.91 3.21 -5.18
CA LEU A 386 -24.70 2.49 -4.18
C LEU A 386 -25.40 3.51 -3.30
N GLN A 387 -26.68 3.75 -3.58
CA GLN A 387 -27.47 4.75 -2.89
C GLN A 387 -27.92 4.20 -1.53
N LEU A 388 -27.32 4.68 -0.45
CA LEU A 388 -27.60 4.20 0.90
C LEU A 388 -28.91 4.78 1.46
N TYR A 389 -29.75 3.90 2.02
CA TYR A 389 -30.96 4.26 2.74
C TYR A 389 -30.70 4.36 4.25
N ILE A 390 -30.19 5.50 4.71
CA ILE A 390 -29.82 5.68 6.13
C ILE A 390 -30.96 5.49 7.13
N HIS A 391 -32.22 5.69 6.72
CA HIS A 391 -33.36 5.41 7.58
C HIS A 391 -33.51 3.92 7.93
N THR A 392 -32.83 3.02 7.19
CA THR A 392 -32.78 1.57 7.45
C THR A 392 -31.55 1.15 8.26
N LEU A 393 -30.70 2.10 8.68
CA LEU A 393 -29.52 1.81 9.48
C LEU A 393 -29.94 1.18 10.81
N THR A 394 -29.52 -0.07 11.04
CA THR A 394 -29.72 -0.73 12.34
C THR A 394 -28.39 -1.19 12.91
N VAL A 395 -28.25 -1.07 14.23
CA VAL A 395 -27.05 -1.45 14.96
C VAL A 395 -27.49 -2.35 16.10
N THR A 396 -27.12 -3.62 16.03
CA THR A 396 -27.56 -4.61 17.02
C THR A 396 -26.36 -5.27 17.69
N SER A 397 -26.38 -5.37 19.02
CA SER A 397 -25.37 -6.08 19.80
C SER A 397 -26.06 -7.12 20.67
N LYS A 398 -25.63 -8.39 20.62
CA LYS A 398 -26.28 -9.49 21.36
C LYS A 398 -27.81 -9.47 21.18
N SER A 399 -28.27 -9.32 19.93
CA SER A 399 -29.69 -9.22 19.55
C SER A 399 -30.51 -8.12 20.25
N ARG A 400 -29.86 -7.05 20.70
CA ARG A 400 -30.49 -5.85 21.25
C ARG A 400 -30.05 -4.62 20.47
N ASP A 401 -30.90 -3.61 20.38
CA ASP A 401 -30.56 -2.32 19.77
C ASP A 401 -29.40 -1.66 20.54
N ASN A 402 -28.36 -1.26 19.81
CA ASN A 402 -27.18 -0.59 20.35
C ASN A 402 -27.02 0.78 19.66
N LYS A 403 -27.59 1.80 20.30
CA LYS A 403 -27.59 3.16 19.76
C LYS A 403 -26.18 3.74 19.76
N PRO A 404 -25.65 4.15 18.58
CA PRO A 404 -24.35 4.79 18.50
C PRO A 404 -24.33 6.10 19.29
N SER A 405 -23.22 6.38 19.97
CA SER A 405 -23.04 7.63 20.74
C SER A 405 -22.76 8.84 19.84
N TYR A 406 -22.27 8.58 18.63
CA TYR A 406 -21.96 9.58 17.62
C TYR A 406 -22.26 9.00 16.24
N ILE A 407 -22.86 9.80 15.36
CA ILE A 407 -23.08 9.47 13.96
C ILE A 407 -22.79 10.74 13.14
N HIS A 408 -21.89 10.63 12.18
CA HIS A 408 -21.66 11.61 11.14
C HIS A 408 -21.89 10.96 9.79
N TYR A 409 -22.81 11.52 9.02
CA TYR A 409 -23.14 11.01 7.70
C TYR A 409 -23.10 12.12 6.67
N GLN A 410 -22.34 11.88 5.60
CA GLN A 410 -22.31 12.72 4.41
C GLN A 410 -22.92 11.93 3.24
N PRO A 411 -24.03 12.37 2.66
CA PRO A 411 -24.64 11.68 1.52
C PRO A 411 -23.80 11.86 0.25
N ALA A 412 -23.75 10.81 -0.56
CA ALA A 412 -23.15 10.84 -1.89
C ALA A 412 -23.85 11.85 -2.80
N LYS A 413 -23.13 12.25 -3.84
CA LYS A 413 -23.69 12.94 -4.99
C LYS A 413 -23.20 12.22 -6.24
N ASP A 414 -24.13 11.90 -7.13
CA ASP A 414 -23.86 11.19 -8.37
C ASP A 414 -22.64 11.76 -9.10
N ARG A 415 -21.63 10.92 -9.34
CA ARG A 415 -20.39 11.25 -10.07
C ARG A 415 -19.57 12.40 -9.47
N HIS A 416 -19.84 12.77 -8.21
CA HIS A 416 -19.17 13.90 -7.55
C HIS A 416 -18.49 13.51 -6.25
N ARG A 417 -19.16 12.72 -5.39
CA ARG A 417 -18.58 12.28 -4.11
C ARG A 417 -19.26 11.02 -3.59
N PRO A 418 -18.56 10.17 -2.82
CA PRO A 418 -19.15 8.98 -2.21
C PRO A 418 -19.93 9.32 -0.93
N HIS A 419 -20.60 8.32 -0.37
CA HIS A 419 -21.16 8.37 0.97
C HIS A 419 -20.04 8.20 2.00
N LEU A 420 -20.05 9.01 3.05
CA LEU A 420 -19.19 8.84 4.23
C LEU A 420 -20.10 8.61 5.45
N LEU A 421 -19.92 7.49 6.14
CA LEU A 421 -20.57 7.19 7.40
C LEU A 421 -19.49 6.98 8.47
N GLU A 422 -19.54 7.76 9.54
CA GLU A 422 -18.71 7.58 10.73
C GLU A 422 -19.62 7.40 11.95
N MET A 423 -19.38 6.39 12.77
CA MET A 423 -20.22 6.11 13.93
C MET A 423 -19.43 5.52 15.09
N LEU A 424 -19.69 6.02 16.30
CA LEU A 424 -19.07 5.52 17.53
C LEU A 424 -20.01 4.54 18.22
N ILE A 425 -19.61 3.27 18.24
CA ILE A 425 -20.41 2.14 18.73
C ILE A 425 -19.73 1.56 19.96
N GLN A 426 -20.48 1.36 21.04
CA GLN A 426 -19.95 0.67 22.22
C GLN A 426 -20.01 -0.84 21.98
N LEU A 427 -18.89 -1.56 22.02
CA LEU A 427 -18.89 -3.01 21.90
C LEU A 427 -18.97 -3.69 23.28
N PRO A 428 -20.04 -4.42 23.63
CA PRO A 428 -20.11 -5.17 24.88
C PRO A 428 -19.01 -6.26 24.96
N PRO A 429 -18.62 -6.69 26.18
CA PRO A 429 -17.63 -7.76 26.33
C PRO A 429 -18.18 -9.07 25.76
N HIS A 430 -17.28 -9.87 25.16
CA HIS A 430 -17.59 -11.15 24.54
C HIS A 430 -18.88 -11.10 23.71
N SER A 431 -18.87 -10.27 22.67
CA SER A 431 -20.06 -9.96 21.88
C SER A 431 -19.76 -9.81 20.40
N MET A 432 -20.79 -9.99 19.57
CA MET A 432 -20.81 -9.54 18.18
C MET A 432 -21.81 -8.38 18.06
N THR A 433 -21.39 -7.35 17.32
CA THR A 433 -22.21 -6.19 16.98
C THR A 433 -22.33 -6.12 15.46
N GLU A 434 -23.56 -6.11 14.98
CA GLU A 434 -23.88 -6.06 13.55
C GLU A 434 -24.45 -4.69 13.19
N VAL A 435 -23.87 -4.08 12.17
CA VAL A 435 -24.34 -2.84 11.54
C VAL A 435 -24.87 -3.18 10.17
N THR A 436 -26.14 -2.87 9.91
CA THR A 436 -26.80 -3.14 8.63
C THR A 436 -27.36 -1.86 8.03
N VAL A 437 -27.24 -1.73 6.70
CA VAL A 437 -27.82 -0.63 5.94
C VAL A 437 -28.24 -1.11 4.56
N GLN A 438 -29.46 -0.77 4.15
CA GLN A 438 -29.96 -1.09 2.82
C GLN A 438 -29.45 -0.09 1.78
N PHE A 439 -29.28 -0.54 0.55
CA PHE A 439 -28.89 0.29 -0.57
C PHE A 439 -29.61 -0.10 -1.86
N GLU A 440 -29.65 0.84 -2.79
CA GLU A 440 -30.07 0.62 -4.17
C GLU A 440 -28.89 0.82 -5.14
N ARG A 441 -28.87 0.06 -6.23
CA ARG A 441 -27.84 0.14 -7.27
C ARG A 441 -28.24 1.16 -8.32
N ALA A 442 -27.39 2.14 -8.54
CA ALA A 442 -27.60 3.13 -9.60
C ALA A 442 -27.37 2.53 -10.98
N LEU A 443 -28.07 3.06 -11.98
CA LEU A 443 -27.82 2.75 -13.39
C LEU A 443 -26.60 3.57 -13.87
N LEU A 444 -25.55 2.85 -14.25
CA LEU A 444 -24.34 3.44 -14.81
C LEU A 444 -24.47 3.63 -16.33
N LYS A 445 -23.72 4.59 -16.86
CA LYS A 445 -23.52 4.72 -18.31
C LYS A 445 -22.60 3.61 -18.80
N TRP A 446 -22.73 3.19 -20.07
CA TRP A 446 -21.87 2.14 -20.63
C TRP A 446 -20.36 2.47 -20.53
N THR A 447 -19.98 3.75 -20.59
CA THR A 447 -18.60 4.23 -20.45
C THR A 447 -18.06 4.17 -19.02
N GLU A 448 -18.93 4.01 -18.02
CA GLU A 448 -18.57 3.94 -16.60
C GLU A 448 -18.28 2.50 -16.15
N TYR A 449 -18.62 1.51 -16.98
CA TYR A 449 -18.23 0.13 -16.74
C TYR A 449 -16.75 -0.07 -17.04
N THR A 450 -16.14 -0.90 -16.22
CA THR A 450 -14.77 -1.34 -16.49
C THR A 450 -14.76 -2.39 -17.61
N PRO A 451 -13.60 -2.65 -18.26
CA PRO A 451 -13.53 -3.52 -19.44
C PRO A 451 -14.12 -4.93 -19.25
N ASP A 452 -14.16 -5.44 -18.02
CA ASP A 452 -14.96 -6.61 -17.63
C ASP A 452 -16.11 -6.19 -16.70
N PRO A 453 -17.32 -5.94 -17.24
CA PRO A 453 -18.52 -5.60 -16.47
C PRO A 453 -19.04 -6.75 -15.61
N ASN A 454 -18.79 -8.00 -16.01
CA ASN A 454 -19.33 -9.19 -15.34
C ASN A 454 -18.57 -9.52 -14.04
N HIS A 455 -17.34 -9.05 -13.92
CA HIS A 455 -16.55 -9.14 -12.68
C HIS A 455 -17.23 -8.43 -11.50
N GLY A 456 -17.98 -7.35 -11.77
CA GLY A 456 -18.56 -6.50 -10.73
C GLY A 456 -17.63 -5.37 -10.27
N PHE A 457 -18.12 -4.58 -9.31
CA PHE A 457 -17.47 -3.38 -8.80
C PHE A 457 -17.00 -3.60 -7.37
N TYR A 458 -15.76 -3.21 -7.08
CA TYR A 458 -15.25 -3.24 -5.72
C TYR A 458 -15.68 -2.00 -4.93
N VAL A 459 -16.09 -2.22 -3.69
CA VAL A 459 -16.27 -1.19 -2.67
C VAL A 459 -15.13 -1.33 -1.66
N GLY A 460 -14.54 -0.20 -1.27
CA GLY A 460 -13.42 -0.19 -0.32
C GLY A 460 -13.78 -0.79 1.03
N SER A 461 -12.76 -1.27 1.75
CA SER A 461 -12.91 -1.80 3.10
C SER A 461 -13.46 -0.75 4.06
N SER A 462 -14.26 -1.18 5.02
CA SER A 462 -14.62 -0.34 6.16
C SER A 462 -13.46 -0.29 7.15
N VAL A 463 -13.29 0.85 7.81
CA VAL A 463 -12.22 1.11 8.76
C VAL A 463 -12.81 1.06 10.18
N VAL A 464 -12.28 0.15 11.00
CA VAL A 464 -12.68 -0.04 12.39
C VAL A 464 -11.53 0.40 13.28
N SER A 465 -11.66 1.53 13.96
CA SER A 465 -10.62 2.09 14.84
C SER A 465 -11.06 2.02 16.30
N ALA A 466 -10.20 1.51 17.18
CA ALA A 466 -10.53 1.29 18.60
C ALA A 466 -9.35 1.65 19.51
N LEU A 467 -9.66 2.14 20.72
CA LEU A 467 -8.73 2.16 21.83
C LEU A 467 -9.02 0.93 22.70
N VAL A 468 -8.21 -0.10 22.54
CA VAL A 468 -8.39 -1.38 23.23
C VAL A 468 -7.70 -1.31 24.60
N PRO A 469 -8.37 -1.73 25.69
CA PRO A 469 -7.74 -1.83 27.01
C PRO A 469 -6.50 -2.74 26.96
N SER A 470 -5.41 -2.25 27.54
CA SER A 470 -4.15 -2.97 27.65
C SER A 470 -4.08 -3.73 28.96
N MET A 471 -3.53 -4.96 28.93
CA MET A 471 -3.22 -5.72 30.15
C MET A 471 -1.86 -5.33 30.73
N VAL A 472 -0.98 -4.78 29.90
CA VAL A 472 0.37 -4.34 30.26
C VAL A 472 0.47 -2.82 30.07
N ALA A 473 1.14 -2.13 30.99
CA ALA A 473 1.35 -0.69 30.85
C ALA A 473 2.08 -0.38 29.54
N MET A 474 1.44 0.42 28.69
CA MET A 474 2.02 0.93 27.46
C MET A 474 3.07 2.00 27.75
N ARG A 475 4.06 2.09 26.87
CA ARG A 475 5.06 3.15 26.94
C ARG A 475 4.56 4.39 26.21
N THR A 476 4.44 5.49 26.93
CA THR A 476 3.99 6.80 26.41
C THR A 476 5.13 7.62 25.81
N ASN A 477 6.37 7.40 26.27
CA ASN A 477 7.55 8.12 25.77
C ASN A 477 8.00 7.57 24.41
N PHE A 478 7.75 8.35 23.36
CA PHE A 478 8.10 8.03 21.97
C PHE A 478 9.60 8.18 21.65
N THR A 479 10.34 8.93 22.48
CA THR A 479 11.77 9.23 22.32
C THR A 479 12.69 8.11 22.77
N GLN A 480 12.20 7.17 23.60
CA GLN A 480 13.00 6.02 24.02
C GLN A 480 13.16 5.04 22.86
N ASP A 481 14.35 4.47 22.73
CA ASP A 481 14.62 3.42 21.75
C ASP A 481 13.68 2.23 21.98
N GLN A 482 12.78 2.04 21.01
CA GLN A 482 11.87 0.93 20.91
C GLN A 482 12.00 0.32 19.51
N PRO A 483 11.71 -0.98 19.36
CA PRO A 483 11.62 -1.55 18.03
C PRO A 483 10.62 -0.78 17.16
N LEU A 484 10.95 -0.67 15.89
CA LEU A 484 10.20 0.11 14.92
C LEU A 484 8.77 -0.38 14.73
N PHE A 485 8.56 -1.70 14.85
CA PHE A 485 7.26 -2.33 14.72
C PHE A 485 6.32 -2.10 15.92
N SER A 486 6.83 -1.65 17.07
CA SER A 486 6.01 -1.41 18.28
C SER A 486 5.59 0.05 18.46
N SER A 487 6.21 0.97 17.72
CA SER A 487 6.17 2.42 18.00
C SER A 487 5.53 3.25 16.87
N PHE A 488 4.74 2.65 15.97
CA PHE A 488 4.19 3.43 14.87
C PHE A 488 3.10 4.41 15.33
N VAL A 489 2.08 3.97 16.07
CA VAL A 489 0.99 4.86 16.51
C VAL A 489 1.34 5.49 17.86
N PRO A 490 1.23 6.82 18.04
CA PRO A 490 1.55 7.45 19.32
C PRO A 490 0.57 7.00 20.40
N VAL A 491 1.10 6.56 21.54
CA VAL A 491 0.32 6.12 22.69
C VAL A 491 0.24 7.26 23.71
N LYS A 492 -0.99 7.69 24.04
CA LYS A 492 -1.24 8.78 24.99
C LYS A 492 -1.48 8.30 26.42
N GLU A 493 -1.97 7.08 26.57
CA GLU A 493 -2.37 6.49 27.85
C GLU A 493 -1.66 5.15 28.05
N GLU A 494 -1.23 4.85 29.27
CA GLU A 494 -0.58 3.59 29.58
C GLU A 494 -1.55 2.39 29.57
N SER A 495 -2.84 2.64 29.79
CA SER A 495 -3.87 1.62 29.99
C SER A 495 -4.57 1.17 28.72
N SER A 496 -4.29 1.80 27.56
CA SER A 496 -4.95 1.50 26.30
C SER A 496 -3.99 1.61 25.12
N TYR A 497 -4.31 0.93 24.03
CA TYR A 497 -3.57 1.04 22.77
C TYR A 497 -4.52 1.15 21.59
N PHE A 498 -4.05 1.84 20.55
CA PHE A 498 -4.82 2.03 19.34
C PHE A 498 -4.69 0.83 18.41
N VAL A 499 -5.82 0.34 17.91
CA VAL A 499 -5.90 -0.69 16.88
C VAL A 499 -6.76 -0.18 15.75
N ARG A 500 -6.33 -0.46 14.52
CA ARG A 500 -7.14 -0.28 13.32
C ARG A 500 -7.26 -1.60 12.58
N VAL A 501 -8.49 -1.99 12.29
CA VAL A 501 -8.82 -3.17 11.50
C VAL A 501 -9.52 -2.72 10.23
N TYR A 502 -9.15 -3.31 9.10
CA TYR A 502 -9.83 -3.11 7.83
C TYR A 502 -10.63 -4.37 7.51
N THR A 503 -11.90 -4.22 7.13
CA THR A 503 -12.75 -5.34 6.72
C THR A 503 -12.37 -5.86 5.34
N GLU A 504 -13.00 -6.93 4.88
CA GLU A 504 -12.92 -7.32 3.47
C GLU A 504 -13.49 -6.22 2.55
N PRO A 505 -12.96 -6.08 1.32
CA PRO A 505 -13.57 -5.23 0.32
C PRO A 505 -14.81 -5.94 -0.23
N LEU A 506 -15.87 -5.20 -0.55
CA LEU A 506 -17.08 -5.82 -1.09
C LEU A 506 -16.98 -5.90 -2.62
N LEU A 507 -17.50 -6.99 -3.18
CA LEU A 507 -17.73 -7.11 -4.62
C LEU A 507 -19.22 -7.02 -4.89
N VAL A 508 -19.64 -5.99 -5.63
CA VAL A 508 -21.05 -5.70 -5.92
C VAL A 508 -21.29 -5.79 -7.42
N ASN A 509 -22.23 -6.63 -7.81
CA ASN A 509 -22.69 -6.68 -9.19
C ASN A 509 -23.66 -5.52 -9.44
N LEU A 510 -23.39 -4.74 -10.49
CA LEU A 510 -24.28 -3.70 -10.99
C LEU A 510 -25.01 -4.24 -12.23
N PRO A 511 -26.22 -3.73 -12.54
CA PRO A 511 -26.96 -4.16 -13.72
C PRO A 511 -26.14 -3.90 -14.98
N THR A 512 -25.65 -4.95 -15.66
CA THR A 512 -24.79 -4.79 -16.84
C THR A 512 -25.61 -4.29 -18.04
N PRO A 513 -25.13 -3.29 -18.79
CA PRO A 513 -25.84 -2.80 -19.96
C PRO A 513 -25.72 -3.81 -21.09
N ASP A 514 -26.66 -3.76 -22.04
CA ASP A 514 -26.57 -4.55 -23.26
C ASP A 514 -25.48 -3.98 -24.17
N PHE A 515 -24.35 -4.69 -24.27
CA PHE A 515 -23.22 -4.31 -25.14
C PHE A 515 -23.43 -4.67 -26.61
N SER A 516 -24.49 -5.39 -26.96
CA SER A 516 -24.72 -5.84 -28.34
C SER A 516 -24.96 -4.67 -29.30
N MET A 517 -25.70 -3.65 -28.88
CA MET A 517 -26.00 -2.49 -29.73
C MET A 517 -24.74 -1.65 -30.03
N PRO A 518 -23.93 -1.22 -29.04
CA PRO A 518 -22.66 -0.55 -29.31
C PRO A 518 -21.70 -1.40 -30.16
N TYR A 519 -21.61 -2.70 -29.86
CA TYR A 519 -20.75 -3.62 -30.61
C TYR A 519 -21.12 -3.68 -32.10
N ASN A 520 -22.41 -3.83 -32.40
CA ASN A 520 -22.90 -3.86 -33.78
C ASN A 520 -22.57 -2.57 -34.54
N VAL A 521 -22.72 -1.40 -33.88
CA VAL A 521 -22.38 -0.09 -34.47
C VAL A 521 -20.87 0.03 -34.70
N ILE A 522 -20.04 -0.41 -33.75
CA ILE A 522 -18.57 -0.39 -33.89
C ILE A 522 -18.14 -1.32 -35.04
N CYS A 523 -18.70 -2.52 -35.14
CA CYS A 523 -18.41 -3.45 -36.24
C CYS A 523 -18.81 -2.87 -37.60
N LEU A 524 -19.98 -2.24 -37.70
CA LEU A 524 -20.43 -1.63 -38.94
C LEU A 524 -19.56 -0.42 -39.34
N THR A 525 -19.24 0.47 -38.40
CA THR A 525 -18.39 1.62 -38.67
C THR A 525 -16.96 1.21 -39.04
N CYS A 526 -16.39 0.24 -38.33
CA CYS A 526 -15.07 -0.33 -38.64
C CYS A 526 -15.05 -0.97 -40.03
N THR A 527 -16.07 -1.73 -40.41
CA THR A 527 -16.14 -2.32 -41.76
C THR A 527 -16.26 -1.27 -42.85
N VAL A 528 -17.08 -0.23 -42.66
CA VAL A 528 -17.19 0.90 -43.59
C VAL A 528 -15.85 1.62 -43.74
N VAL A 529 -15.15 1.90 -42.64
CA VAL A 529 -13.83 2.53 -42.66
C VAL A 529 -12.79 1.63 -43.33
N ALA A 530 -12.77 0.34 -43.03
CA ALA A 530 -11.84 -0.61 -43.61
C ALA A 530 -12.03 -0.75 -45.12
N VAL A 531 -13.29 -0.83 -45.59
CA VAL A 531 -13.62 -0.87 -47.02
C VAL A 531 -13.26 0.45 -47.69
N GLY A 532 -13.64 1.58 -47.10
CA GLY A 532 -13.33 2.91 -47.65
C GLY A 532 -11.83 3.16 -47.77
N TYR A 533 -11.09 2.89 -46.69
CA TYR A 533 -9.63 3.01 -46.68
C TYR A 533 -8.98 2.02 -47.65
N GLY A 534 -9.42 0.75 -47.67
CA GLY A 534 -8.89 -0.26 -48.58
C GLY A 534 -9.10 0.10 -50.06
N SER A 535 -10.29 0.57 -50.42
CA SER A 535 -10.59 1.05 -51.77
C SER A 535 -9.74 2.27 -52.14
N PHE A 536 -9.61 3.24 -51.24
CA PHE A 536 -8.83 4.45 -51.47
C PHE A 536 -7.32 4.15 -51.59
N TYR A 537 -6.79 3.33 -50.69
CA TYR A 537 -5.41 2.86 -50.73
C TYR A 537 -5.11 2.09 -52.01
N ASN A 538 -6.00 1.20 -52.45
CA ASN A 538 -5.85 0.48 -53.71
C ASN A 538 -5.86 1.42 -54.92
N LEU A 539 -6.74 2.42 -54.96
CA LEU A 539 -6.76 3.40 -56.06
C LEU A 539 -5.47 4.22 -56.14
N LEU A 540 -4.90 4.60 -55.00
CA LEU A 540 -3.68 5.41 -54.95
C LEU A 540 -2.41 4.62 -55.24
N THR A 541 -2.36 3.34 -54.86
CA THR A 541 -1.14 2.54 -54.95
C THR A 541 -1.10 1.59 -56.14
N ARG A 542 -2.25 1.24 -56.72
CA ARG A 542 -2.31 0.31 -57.85
C ARG A 542 -1.97 1.04 -59.15
N THR A 543 -0.90 0.60 -59.79
CA THR A 543 -0.54 1.04 -61.14
C THR A 543 -1.43 0.31 -62.16
N PHE A 544 -2.30 1.05 -62.85
CA PHE A 544 -3.08 0.50 -63.95
C PHE A 544 -2.21 0.46 -65.21
N GLN A 545 -1.76 -0.73 -65.62
CA GLN A 545 -1.21 -0.93 -66.97
C GLN A 545 -2.36 -1.15 -67.94
N VAL A 546 -2.45 -0.29 -68.96
CA VAL A 546 -3.38 -0.44 -70.07
C VAL A 546 -2.78 -1.49 -71.02
N ASP A 547 -3.47 -2.62 -71.20
CA ASP A 547 -3.11 -3.58 -72.25
C ASP A 547 -3.32 -2.90 -73.62
N GLU A 548 -2.22 -2.73 -74.38
CA GLU A 548 -2.31 -2.28 -75.77
C GLU A 548 -3.11 -3.30 -76.60
N PRO A 549 -4.06 -2.87 -77.45
CA PRO A 549 -4.78 -3.80 -78.31
C PRO A 549 -3.82 -4.45 -79.30
N SER A 550 -3.86 -5.79 -79.34
CA SER A 550 -3.05 -6.67 -80.21
C SER A 550 -2.96 -6.21 -81.69
N PRO A 551 -1.86 -6.52 -82.41
CA PRO A 551 -1.52 -5.93 -83.71
C PRO A 551 -2.62 -6.12 -84.79
N PRO A 552 -2.75 -5.15 -85.72
CA PRO A 552 -3.94 -4.98 -86.54
C PRO A 552 -4.21 -6.15 -87.48
N LEU A 553 -5.50 -6.51 -87.60
CA LEU A 553 -6.08 -7.53 -88.50
C LEU A 553 -5.55 -7.49 -89.95
N SER A 554 -5.05 -6.33 -90.40
CA SER A 554 -4.41 -6.14 -91.69
C SER A 554 -3.16 -7.00 -91.89
N LYS A 555 -2.33 -7.23 -90.85
CA LYS A 555 -1.16 -8.12 -90.93
C LYS A 555 -1.56 -9.58 -91.13
N ARG A 556 -2.66 -10.02 -90.49
CA ARG A 556 -3.18 -11.40 -90.65
C ARG A 556 -3.81 -11.61 -92.03
N LEU A 557 -4.58 -10.65 -92.54
CA LEU A 557 -5.17 -10.69 -93.88
C LEU A 557 -4.11 -10.64 -94.99
N ALA A 558 -3.09 -9.79 -94.85
CA ALA A 558 -1.97 -9.71 -95.79
C ALA A 558 -1.19 -11.03 -95.87
N ASN A 559 -0.98 -11.69 -94.73
CA ASN A 559 -0.33 -13.00 -94.68
C ASN A 559 -1.22 -14.13 -95.23
N LEU A 560 -2.55 -14.04 -95.09
CA LEU A 560 -3.47 -15.02 -95.69
C LEU A 560 -3.49 -14.95 -97.23
N ILE A 561 -3.52 -13.74 -97.78
CA ILE A 561 -3.49 -13.51 -99.24
C ILE A 561 -2.15 -13.97 -99.82
N ARG A 562 -1.03 -13.69 -99.14
CA ARG A 562 0.30 -14.16 -99.56
C ARG A 562 0.42 -15.67 -99.56
N ARG A 563 -0.20 -16.34 -98.58
CA ARG A 563 -0.26 -17.80 -98.50
C ARG A 563 -1.05 -18.42 -99.66
N MET A 564 -2.14 -17.79 -100.08
CA MET A 564 -2.90 -18.22 -101.27
C MET A 564 -2.17 -17.98 -102.60
N ARG A 565 -1.28 -16.97 -102.66
CA ARG A 565 -0.45 -16.67 -103.83
C ARG A 565 0.90 -17.40 -103.85
N GLY A 566 1.18 -18.27 -102.89
CA GLY A 566 2.41 -19.06 -102.84
C GLY A 566 3.69 -18.24 -102.58
N VAL A 567 3.57 -17.06 -101.96
CA VAL A 567 4.72 -16.18 -101.63
C VAL A 567 4.97 -16.20 -100.12
N PRO A 568 6.23 -16.19 -99.64
CA PRO A 568 6.53 -16.16 -98.20
C PRO A 568 5.92 -14.95 -97.47
N LEU A 569 5.57 -15.19 -96.20
CA LEU A 569 4.83 -14.27 -95.33
C LEU A 569 5.67 -13.06 -94.91
N LEU A 570 5.01 -11.91 -94.69
CA LEU A 570 5.64 -10.75 -94.06
C LEU A 570 5.92 -11.06 -92.59
N THR A 571 7.12 -10.73 -92.13
CA THR A 571 7.47 -10.66 -90.71
C THR A 571 6.73 -9.50 -90.00
#